data_AF-A0A0G0AAK8-F1
#
_entry.id   AF-A0A0G0AAK8-F1
#
_cell.length_a   1.000
_cell.length_b   1.000
_cell.length_c   1.000
_cell.angle_alpha   90.00
_cell.angle_beta   90.00
_cell.angle_gamma   90.00
#
_symmetry.space_group_name_H-M   'P 1'
#
loop_
_entity.id
_entity.type
_entity.pdbx_description
1 polymer ?
#
loop_
_entity_poly.entity_id
_entity_poly.type
_entity_poly.pdbx_seq_one_letter_code
_entity_poly.pdbx_strand_id
1 'polypeptide(L)' 'MMKCCSWLAYLLSGVGAINWGLKAFFGLDIVESLAKAVPSVPYLDKIIYGLIAVSGILTILTLFAGSCHCTSCK' A
#
# COMPACT_ATOMS: atom_id res chain seq x y z
N MET A 1 15.32 16.26 2.00
CA MET A 1 15.55 15.73 0.64
C MET A 1 15.33 14.23 0.64
N MET A 2 14.07 13.76 0.62
CA MET A 2 13.68 12.35 0.36
C MET A 2 12.20 12.31 -0.09
N LYS A 3 11.90 12.86 -1.26
CA LYS A 3 10.51 12.90 -1.79
C LYS A 3 10.07 11.57 -2.42
N CYS A 4 11.03 10.77 -2.91
CA CYS A 4 10.73 9.53 -3.64
C CYS A 4 10.18 8.42 -2.74
N CYS A 5 10.72 8.23 -1.53
CA CYS A 5 10.21 7.22 -0.59
C CYS A 5 8.77 7.49 -0.15
N SER A 6 8.42 8.75 0.09
CA SER A 6 7.05 9.14 0.43
C SER A 6 6.09 8.87 -0.74
N TRP A 7 6.49 9.23 -1.96
CA TRP A 7 5.66 9.00 -3.15
C TRP A 7 5.38 7.52 -3.40
N LEU A 8 6.40 6.66 -3.25
CA LEU A 8 6.23 5.22 -3.41
C LEU A 8 5.26 4.63 -2.37
N ALA A 9 5.34 5.10 -1.11
CA ALA A 9 4.42 4.69 -0.04
C ALA A 9 2.98 5.15 -0.32
N TYR A 10 2.78 6.38 -0.82
CA TYR A 10 1.46 6.87 -1.21
C TYR A 10 0.88 6.08 -2.39
N LEU A 11 1.69 5.75 -3.39
CA LEU A 11 1.24 4.94 -4.53
C LEU A 11 0.87 3.52 -4.10
N LEU A 12 1.70 2.85 -3.30
CA LEU A 12 1.41 1.50 -2.79
C LEU A 12 0.13 1.49 -1.94
N SER A 13 -0.03 2.46 -1.04
CA SER A 13 -1.24 2.59 -0.23
C SER A 13 -2.48 2.90 -1.08
N GLY A 14 -2.33 3.73 -2.13
CA GLY A 14 -3.42 4.05 -3.06
C GLY A 14 -3.87 2.84 -3.88
N VAL A 15 -2.94 2.08 -4.44
CA VAL A 15 -3.23 0.83 -5.17
C VAL A 15 -3.90 -0.19 -4.23
N GLY A 16 -3.43 -0.30 -2.98
CA GLY A 16 -4.05 -1.14 -1.96
C GLY A 16 -5.50 -0.78 -1.65
N ALA A 17 -5.78 0.52 -1.46
CA ALA A 17 -7.11 1.03 -1.20
C ALA A 17 -8.07 0.78 -2.38
N ILE A 18 -7.59 0.96 -3.63
CA ILE A 18 -8.38 0.69 -4.83
C ILE A 18 -8.75 -0.81 -4.91
N ASN A 19 -7.80 -1.72 -4.68
CA ASN A 19 -8.09 -3.16 -4.70
C ASN A 19 -9.06 -3.56 -3.58
N TRP A 20 -8.89 -3.03 -2.35
CA TRP A 20 -9.82 -3.28 -1.25
C TRP A 20 -11.22 -2.73 -1.53
N GLY A 21 -11.32 -1.55 -2.15
CA GLY A 21 -12.59 -0.99 -2.61
C GLY A 21 -13.27 -1.89 -3.64
N LEU A 22 -12.52 -2.36 -4.64
CA LEU A 22 -13.05 -3.24 -5.67
C LEU A 22 -13.55 -4.58 -5.11
N LYS A 23 -12.82 -5.14 -4.13
CA LYS A 23 -13.23 -6.33 -3.38
C LYS A 23 -14.54 -6.10 -2.60
N ALA A 24 -14.67 -4.95 -1.93
CA ALA A 24 -15.84 -4.66 -1.09
C ALA A 24 -17.12 -4.37 -1.90
N PHE A 25 -17.01 -3.65 -3.03
CA PHE A 25 -18.17 -3.24 -3.83
C PHE A 25 -18.58 -4.28 -4.89
N PHE A 26 -17.61 -4.97 -5.49
CA PHE A 26 -17.85 -5.86 -6.63
C PHE A 26 -17.45 -7.31 -6.37
N GLY A 27 -16.83 -7.62 -5.21
CA GLY A 27 -16.25 -8.94 -4.95
C GLY A 27 -15.07 -9.28 -5.86
N LEU A 28 -14.49 -8.29 -6.55
CA LEU A 28 -13.43 -8.48 -7.54
C LEU A 28 -12.05 -8.26 -6.90
N ASP A 29 -11.29 -9.34 -6.75
CA ASP A 29 -9.90 -9.31 -6.29
C ASP A 29 -8.92 -9.43 -7.47
N ILE A 30 -8.42 -8.28 -7.94
CA ILE A 30 -7.43 -8.24 -9.03
C ILE A 30 -6.10 -8.82 -8.57
N VAL A 31 -5.67 -8.50 -7.33
CA VAL A 31 -4.42 -9.01 -6.76
C VAL A 31 -4.47 -10.54 -6.60
N GLU A 32 -5.59 -11.10 -6.15
CA GLU A 32 -5.76 -12.55 -6.01
C GLU A 32 -5.81 -13.25 -7.38
N SER A 33 -6.49 -12.63 -8.36
CA SER A 33 -6.56 -13.15 -9.74
C SER A 33 -5.18 -13.16 -10.41
N LEU A 34 -4.39 -12.10 -10.22
CA LEU A 34 -3.03 -12.00 -10.75
C LEU A 34 -2.08 -12.97 -10.03
N ALA A 35 -2.20 -13.13 -8.71
CA ALA A 35 -1.40 -14.06 -7.94
C ALA A 35 -1.69 -15.52 -8.33
N LYS A 36 -2.96 -15.88 -8.54
CA LYS A 36 -3.36 -17.21 -9.04
C LYS A 36 -2.88 -17.50 -10.46
N ALA A 37 -2.68 -16.46 -11.28
CA ALA A 37 -2.10 -16.61 -12.61
C ALA A 37 -0.61 -16.98 -12.58
N VAL A 38 0.06 -16.86 -11.43
CA VAL A 38 1.45 -17.30 -11.20
C VAL A 38 1.43 -18.57 -10.34
N PRO A 39 1.33 -19.77 -10.95
CA PRO A 39 1.12 -21.02 -10.21
C PRO A 39 2.31 -21.46 -9.33
N SER A 40 3.44 -20.76 -9.39
CA SER A 40 4.70 -21.15 -8.76
C SER A 40 4.79 -20.84 -7.26
N VAL A 41 3.91 -20.00 -6.71
CA VAL A 41 3.97 -19.58 -5.30
C VAL A 41 2.59 -19.62 -4.65
N PRO A 42 2.27 -20.65 -3.85
CA PRO A 42 1.02 -20.68 -3.11
C PRO A 42 0.99 -19.53 -2.09
N TYR A 43 -0.18 -18.89 -1.92
CA TYR A 43 -0.43 -17.79 -0.97
C TYR A 43 0.29 -16.46 -1.27
N LEU A 44 0.74 -16.24 -2.52
CA LEU A 44 1.39 -14.99 -2.92
C LEU A 44 0.49 -13.76 -2.71
N ASP A 45 -0.83 -13.92 -2.88
CA ASP A 45 -1.84 -12.89 -2.61
C ASP A 45 -1.75 -12.38 -1.16
N LYS A 46 -1.60 -13.28 -0.19
CA LYS A 46 -1.51 -12.95 1.24
C LYS A 46 -0.27 -12.12 1.56
N ILE A 47 0.85 -12.46 0.94
CA ILE A 47 2.13 -11.77 1.13
C ILE A 47 2.04 -10.35 0.57
N ILE A 48 1.50 -10.20 -0.64
CA ILE A 48 1.30 -8.88 -1.27
C ILE A 48 0.37 -8.02 -0.41
N TYR A 49 -0.74 -8.58 0.07
CA TYR A 49 -1.64 -7.87 0.97
C TYR A 49 -0.98 -7.49 2.30
N GLY A 50 -0.15 -8.34 2.87
CA GLY A 50 0.64 -8.02 4.07
C GLY A 50 1.57 -6.83 3.82
N LEU A 51 2.27 -6.80 2.69
CA LEU A 51 3.18 -5.70 2.33
C LEU A 51 2.43 -4.38 2.10
N ILE A 52 1.29 -4.44 1.40
CA ILE A 52 0.41 -3.29 1.17
C ILE A 52 -0.14 -2.75 2.49
N ALA A 53 -0.60 -3.63 3.39
CA ALA A 53 -1.13 -3.23 4.69
C ALA A 53 -0.07 -2.55 5.56
N VAL A 54 1.15 -3.11 5.62
CA VAL A 54 2.28 -2.51 6.35
C VAL A 54 2.63 -1.13 5.75
N SER A 55 2.66 -1.00 4.43
CA SER A 55 2.88 0.28 3.75
C SER A 55 1.81 1.33 4.09
N GLY A 56 0.53 0.94 4.11
CA GLY A 56 -0.57 1.83 4.49
C GLY A 56 -0.46 2.26 5.96
N ILE A 57 -0.19 1.34 6.87
CA ILE A 57 -0.01 1.64 8.31
C ILE A 57 1.16 2.60 8.52
N LEU A 58 2.31 2.39 7.88
CA LEU A 58 3.46 3.29 7.99
C LEU A 58 3.15 4.70 7.45
N THR A 59 2.35 4.79 6.38
CA THR A 59 1.91 6.08 5.82
C THR A 59 0.95 6.80 6.76
N ILE A 60 0.01 6.08 7.38
CA ILE A 60 -0.90 6.64 8.38
C ILE A 60 -0.13 7.07 9.63
N LEU A 61 0.77 6.23 10.15
CA LEU A 61 1.59 6.55 11.31
C LEU A 61 2.47 7.78 11.06
N THR A 62 3.05 7.95 9.87
CA THR A 62 3.83 9.15 9.54
C THR A 62 2.98 10.41 9.38
N LEU A 63 1.71 10.28 8.96
CA LEU A 63 0.75 11.39 8.95
C LEU A 63 0.37 11.81 10.38
N PHE A 64 0.10 10.86 11.28
CA PHE A 64 -0.37 11.13 12.65
C PHE A 64 0.73 11.31 13.70
N ALA A 65 1.95 10.83 13.47
CA ALA A 65 3.09 11.02 14.36
C ALA A 65 3.56 12.49 14.44
N GLY A 66 2.88 13.40 13.72
CA GLY A 66 3.24 14.79 13.68
C GLY A 66 4.53 14.94 12.90
N SER A 67 4.44 15.50 11.70
CA SER A 67 5.60 16.18 11.17
C SER A 67 5.88 17.35 12.12
N CYS A 68 6.72 17.16 13.13
CA CYS A 68 7.67 18.21 13.51
C CYS A 68 8.55 18.42 12.28
N HIS A 69 7.99 19.15 11.31
CA HIS A 69 8.61 19.51 10.06
C HIS A 69 9.57 20.65 10.38
N CYS A 70 10.68 20.36 11.05
CA CYS A 70 11.84 21.22 11.03
C CYS A 70 12.50 21.06 9.65
N THR A 71 11.84 21.54 8.60
CA THR A 71 12.38 21.54 7.22
C THR A 71 11.76 22.66 6.39
N SER A 72 11.61 23.85 6.96
CA SER A 72 11.78 25.09 6.19
C SER A 72 12.14 26.24 7.12
N CYS A 73 13.42 26.35 7.46
CA CYS A 73 14.02 27.66 7.62
C CYS A 73 14.43 28.09 6.21
N LYS A 74 13.50 28.76 5.53
CA LYS A 74 13.73 29.63 4.38
C LYS A 74 12.71 30.74 4.47
#